data_AF-A0A7S0N522-F1
#
_entry.id   AF-A0A7S0N522-F1
#
_cell.length_a   1.000
_cell.length_b   1.000
_cell.length_c   1.000
_cell.angle_alpha   90.00
_cell.angle_beta   90.00
_cell.angle_gamma   90.00
#
_symmetry.space_group_name_H-M   'P 1'
#
loop_
_entity.id
_entity.type
_entity.pdbx_description
1 polymer ?
#
loop_
_entity_poly.entity_id
_entity_poly.type
_entity_poly.pdbx_seq_one_letter_code
_entity_poly.pdbx_strand_id
1 'polypeptide(L)'
;AVHTNRAAAYLKLKRWEDAMHDCTWALEIEPKNFKALLRRGAALLEMDEDGSIEKAVADIEAALEQEPENQELIKLHETALRKVRQFIDKQDSRRMNRLKIQEVDEDESDEEEEEETESYIPARESKQVMIEEIDSEEE
;
A
#
# COMPACT_ATOMS: atom_id res chain seq x y z
N ALA A 1 22.92 4.38 -19.80
CA ALA A 1 22.32 5.15 -20.93
C ALA A 1 21.24 4.41 -21.73
N VAL A 2 21.41 3.12 -22.09
CA VAL A 2 20.39 2.38 -22.89
C VAL A 2 19.08 2.19 -22.12
N HIS A 3 19.15 1.70 -20.88
CA HIS A 3 17.97 1.47 -20.03
C HIS A 3 17.18 2.76 -19.76
N THR A 4 17.89 3.88 -19.54
CA THR A 4 17.26 5.19 -19.31
C THR A 4 16.49 5.73 -20.52
N ASN A 5 16.95 5.43 -21.73
CA ASN A 5 16.25 5.83 -22.96
C ASN A 5 15.05 4.93 -23.24
N ARG A 6 15.18 3.63 -22.96
CA ARG A 6 14.08 2.66 -23.08
C ARG A 6 12.97 2.94 -22.05
N ALA A 7 13.33 3.26 -20.81
CA ALA A 7 12.38 3.74 -19.79
C ALA A 7 11.61 4.98 -20.24
N ALA A 8 12.27 5.94 -20.90
CA ALA A 8 11.60 7.12 -21.44
C ALA A 8 10.55 6.77 -22.51
N ALA A 9 10.82 5.75 -23.34
CA ALA A 9 9.85 5.25 -24.31
C ALA A 9 8.68 4.55 -23.60
N TYR A 10 8.94 3.75 -22.58
CA TYR A 10 7.90 3.09 -21.79
C TYR A 10 6.98 4.09 -21.06
N LEU A 11 7.52 5.18 -20.53
CA LEU A 11 6.71 6.28 -19.96
C LEU A 11 5.73 6.85 -21.00
N LYS A 12 6.19 7.11 -22.23
CA LYS A 12 5.31 7.61 -23.30
C LYS A 12 4.24 6.60 -23.72
N LEU A 13 4.55 5.30 -23.61
CA LEU A 13 3.64 4.20 -23.89
C LEU A 13 2.73 3.86 -22.71
N LYS A 14 2.81 4.59 -21.59
CA LYS A 14 2.08 4.30 -20.34
C LYS A 14 2.36 2.90 -19.76
N ARG A 15 3.55 2.37 -20.02
CA ARG A 15 4.04 1.09 -19.50
C ARG A 15 4.88 1.36 -18.25
N TRP A 16 4.21 1.65 -17.14
CA TRP A 16 4.84 2.16 -15.92
C TRP A 16 5.76 1.13 -15.27
N GLU A 17 5.31 -0.12 -15.16
CA GLU A 17 6.08 -1.23 -14.59
C GLU A 17 7.38 -1.48 -15.35
N ASP A 18 7.31 -1.53 -16.69
CA ASP A 18 8.49 -1.71 -17.54
C ASP A 18 9.47 -0.52 -17.40
N ALA A 19 8.94 0.71 -17.34
CA ALA A 19 9.75 1.90 -17.11
C ALA A 19 10.47 1.83 -15.76
N MET A 20 9.78 1.40 -14.70
CA MET A 20 10.35 1.22 -13.38
C MET A 20 11.40 0.12 -13.34
N HIS A 21 11.18 -0.99 -14.03
CA HIS A 21 12.14 -2.08 -14.12
C HIS A 21 13.45 -1.56 -14.75
N ASP A 22 13.35 -0.89 -15.90
CA ASP A 22 14.51 -0.31 -16.57
C ASP A 22 15.22 0.76 -15.73
N CYS A 23 14.46 1.59 -15.01
CA CYS A 23 15.05 2.59 -14.13
C CYS A 23 15.75 1.94 -12.92
N THR A 24 15.17 0.89 -12.35
CA THR A 24 15.77 0.14 -11.24
C THR A 24 17.09 -0.50 -11.67
N TRP A 25 17.13 -1.17 -12.82
CA TRP A 25 18.38 -1.68 -13.40
C TRP A 25 19.41 -0.57 -13.65
N ALA A 26 18.97 0.59 -14.15
CA ALA A 26 19.88 1.72 -14.34
C ALA A 26 20.46 2.24 -13.02
N LEU A 27 19.66 2.22 -11.94
CA LEU A 27 20.06 2.67 -10.61
C LEU A 27 20.92 1.64 -9.85
N GLU A 28 20.80 0.35 -10.15
CA GLU A 28 21.73 -0.67 -9.65
C GLU A 28 23.15 -0.44 -10.17
N ILE A 29 23.28 0.01 -11.42
CA ILE A 29 24.57 0.28 -12.05
C ILE A 29 25.07 1.69 -11.67
N GLU A 30 24.18 2.68 -11.73
CA GLU A 30 24.48 4.08 -11.43
C GLU A 30 23.45 4.63 -10.42
N PRO A 31 23.67 4.45 -9.10
CA PRO A 31 22.72 4.86 -8.07
C PRO A 31 22.43 6.36 -8.05
N LYS A 32 23.36 7.17 -8.56
CA LYS A 32 23.25 8.62 -8.67
C LYS A 32 22.82 9.08 -10.07
N ASN A 33 22.13 8.24 -10.84
CA ASN A 33 21.64 8.66 -12.15
C ASN A 33 20.33 9.44 -11.99
N PHE A 34 20.40 10.78 -11.92
CA PHE A 34 19.22 11.63 -11.77
C PHE A 34 18.16 11.38 -12.85
N LYS A 35 18.55 11.01 -14.08
CA LYS A 35 17.58 10.72 -15.15
C LYS A 35 16.86 9.39 -14.97
N ALA A 36 17.45 8.44 -14.26
CA ALA A 36 16.77 7.21 -13.89
C ALA A 36 15.82 7.45 -12.70
N LEU A 37 16.26 8.20 -11.69
CA LEU A 37 15.42 8.64 -10.57
C LEU A 37 14.19 9.44 -11.04
N LEU A 38 14.40 10.46 -11.89
CA LEU A 38 13.34 11.27 -12.47
C LEU A 38 12.27 10.42 -13.16
N ARG A 39 12.72 9.46 -13.98
CA ARG A 39 11.81 8.61 -14.77
C ARG A 39 11.10 7.58 -13.90
N ARG A 40 11.77 7.02 -12.88
CA ARG A 40 11.15 6.11 -11.91
C ARG A 40 10.10 6.82 -11.08
N GLY A 41 10.41 8.03 -10.58
CA GLY A 41 9.46 8.89 -9.89
C GLY A 41 8.25 9.23 -10.77
N ALA A 42 8.47 9.59 -12.03
CA ALA A 42 7.38 9.86 -12.96
C ALA A 42 6.48 8.63 -13.21
N ALA A 43 7.07 7.42 -13.34
CA ALA A 43 6.29 6.19 -13.48
C ALA A 43 5.49 5.89 -12.21
N LEU A 44 6.12 5.99 -11.04
CA LEU A 44 5.50 5.73 -9.73
C LEU A 44 4.32 6.66 -9.46
N LEU A 45 4.40 7.94 -9.84
CA LEU A 45 3.29 8.87 -9.69
C LEU A 45 2.06 8.47 -10.51
N GLU A 46 2.24 7.80 -11.64
CA GLU A 46 1.15 7.34 -12.51
C GLU A 46 0.58 5.98 -12.08
N MET A 47 1.20 5.31 -11.10
CA MET A 47 0.69 4.08 -10.52
C MET A 47 -0.22 4.34 -9.33
N ASP A 48 -1.43 3.79 -9.39
CA ASP A 48 -2.42 3.80 -8.31
C ASP A 48 -2.16 2.66 -7.30
N GLU A 49 -0.91 2.45 -6.91
CA GLU A 49 -0.52 1.49 -5.87
C GLU A 49 -0.30 2.20 -4.53
N ASP A 50 -0.73 1.58 -3.43
CA ASP A 50 -0.47 2.11 -2.10
C ASP A 50 1.05 2.15 -1.85
N GLY A 51 1.56 3.31 -1.43
CA GLY A 51 2.99 3.51 -1.19
C GLY A 51 3.81 3.92 -2.43
N SER A 52 3.20 4.03 -3.62
CA SER A 52 3.91 4.44 -4.84
C SER A 52 4.32 5.92 -4.79
N ILE A 53 3.43 6.76 -4.25
CA ILE A 53 3.61 8.22 -4.21
C ILE A 53 4.77 8.59 -3.29
N GLU A 54 4.88 7.94 -2.13
CA GLU A 54 5.97 8.14 -1.17
C GLU A 54 7.33 7.76 -1.78
N LYS A 55 7.39 6.62 -2.48
CA LYS A 55 8.59 6.20 -3.21
C LYS A 55 8.94 7.20 -4.33
N ALA A 56 7.93 7.73 -5.02
CA ALA A 56 8.15 8.72 -6.07
C ALA A 56 8.76 10.01 -5.50
N VAL A 57 8.24 10.51 -4.38
CA VAL A 57 8.77 11.70 -3.70
C VAL A 57 10.23 11.48 -3.33
N ALA A 58 10.57 10.35 -2.69
CA ALA A 58 11.95 10.04 -2.30
C ALA A 58 12.92 10.01 -3.50
N ASP A 59 12.50 9.41 -4.63
CA ASP A 59 13.31 9.40 -5.84
C ASP A 59 13.51 10.80 -6.44
N ILE A 60 12.45 11.62 -6.43
CA ILE A 60 12.49 12.98 -6.96
C ILE A 60 13.36 13.88 -6.07
N GLU A 61 13.27 13.76 -4.76
CA GLU A 61 14.12 14.46 -3.79
C GLU A 61 15.59 14.11 -4.00
N ALA A 62 15.92 12.81 -4.09
CA ALA A 62 17.29 12.36 -4.36
C ALA A 62 17.82 12.87 -5.72
N ALA A 63 16.95 13.06 -6.71
CA ALA A 63 17.32 13.68 -7.98
C ALA A 63 17.52 15.20 -7.87
N LEU A 64 16.68 15.89 -7.09
CA LEU A 64 16.80 17.33 -6.82
C LEU A 64 18.05 17.69 -6.00
N GLU A 65 18.49 16.80 -5.10
CA GLU A 65 19.77 16.95 -4.41
C GLU A 65 20.96 17.02 -5.38
N GLN A 66 20.86 16.36 -6.53
CA GLN A 66 21.90 16.35 -7.56
C GLN A 66 21.74 17.51 -8.53
N GLU A 67 20.51 17.81 -8.93
CA GLU A 67 20.18 18.79 -9.96
C GLU A 67 19.08 19.76 -9.45
N PRO A 68 19.41 20.66 -8.51
CA PRO A 68 18.42 21.50 -7.82
C PRO A 68 17.76 22.55 -8.74
N GLU A 69 18.43 22.95 -9.82
CA GLU A 69 17.91 23.94 -10.78
C GLU A 69 17.08 23.32 -11.92
N ASN A 70 16.94 21.99 -11.92
CA ASN A 70 16.24 21.28 -12.97
C ASN A 70 14.72 21.51 -12.88
N GLN A 71 14.22 22.32 -13.81
CA GLN A 71 12.81 22.71 -13.91
C GLN A 71 11.87 21.51 -14.10
N GLU A 72 12.32 20.42 -14.72
CA GLU A 72 11.51 19.21 -14.89
C GLU A 72 11.30 18.52 -13.55
N LEU A 73 12.37 18.38 -12.75
CA LEU A 73 12.31 17.80 -11.41
C LEU A 73 11.45 18.63 -10.46
N ILE A 74 11.61 19.96 -10.48
CA ILE A 74 10.81 20.86 -9.63
C ILE A 74 9.31 20.69 -9.91
N LYS A 75 8.91 20.71 -11.20
CA LYS A 75 7.51 20.52 -11.60
C LYS A 75 6.97 19.14 -11.23
N LEU A 76 7.82 18.11 -11.36
CA LEU A 76 7.46 16.74 -11.00
C LEU A 76 7.26 16.62 -9.49
N HIS A 77 8.13 17.23 -8.69
CA HIS A 77 8.05 17.31 -7.24
C HIS A 77 6.77 18.01 -6.77
N GLU A 78 6.45 19.17 -7.33
CA GLU A 78 5.18 19.88 -7.05
C GLU A 78 3.96 19.01 -7.35
N THR A 79 4.02 18.25 -8.45
CA THR A 79 2.94 17.32 -8.82
C THR A 79 2.85 16.15 -7.84
N ALA A 80 3.99 15.62 -7.39
CA ALA A 80 4.05 14.57 -6.37
C ALA A 80 3.41 15.03 -5.06
N LEU A 81 3.83 16.18 -4.53
CA LEU A 81 3.29 16.74 -3.28
C LEU A 81 1.77 16.99 -3.34
N ARG A 82 1.28 17.45 -4.50
CA ARG A 82 -0.16 17.61 -4.73
C ARG A 82 -0.88 16.26 -4.69
N LYS A 83 -0.33 15.21 -5.28
CA LYS A 83 -0.89 13.85 -5.23
C LYS A 83 -0.87 13.29 -3.79
N VAL A 84 0.21 13.50 -3.03
CA VAL A 84 0.28 13.14 -1.59
C VAL A 84 -0.86 13.78 -0.82
N ARG A 85 -1.06 15.09 -0.98
CA ARG A 85 -2.15 15.81 -0.30
C ARG A 85 -3.52 15.24 -0.64
N GLN A 86 -3.77 14.96 -1.93
CA GLN A 86 -5.03 14.34 -2.37
C GLN A 86 -5.23 12.93 -1.81
N PHE A 87 -4.15 12.16 -1.66
CA PHE A 87 -4.23 10.83 -1.07
C PHE A 87 -4.60 10.89 0.42
N ILE A 88 -3.96 11.80 1.18
CA ILE A 88 -4.28 12.04 2.59
C ILE A 88 -5.73 12.48 2.75
N ASP A 89 -6.18 13.47 1.97
CA ASP A 89 -7.55 13.98 2.02
C ASP A 89 -8.60 12.86 1.75
N LYS A 90 -8.29 11.96 0.80
CA LYS A 90 -9.14 10.79 0.50
C LYS A 90 -9.17 9.78 1.64
N GLN A 91 -8.02 9.52 2.28
CA GLN A 91 -7.94 8.62 3.43
C GLN A 91 -8.72 9.17 4.62
N ASP A 92 -8.59 10.47 4.92
CA ASP A 92 -9.33 11.14 5.97
C ASP A 92 -10.84 11.15 5.70
N SER A 93 -11.24 11.38 4.45
CA SER A 93 -12.65 11.31 4.03
C SER A 93 -13.23 9.90 4.19
N ARG A 94 -12.47 8.86 3.81
CA ARG A 94 -12.86 7.46 4.01
C ARG A 94 -13.01 7.13 5.49
N ARG A 95 -12.07 7.58 6.33
CA ARG A 95 -12.13 7.42 7.78
C ARG A 95 -13.34 8.12 8.40
N MET A 96 -13.62 9.35 7.99
CA MET A 96 -14.77 10.14 8.45
C MET A 96 -16.10 9.51 8.01
N ASN A 97 -16.20 9.01 6.78
CA ASN A 97 -17.39 8.29 6.32
C ASN A 97 -17.60 6.96 7.07
N ARG A 98 -16.53 6.27 7.44
CA ARG A 98 -16.62 5.04 8.26
C ARG A 98 -17.16 5.32 9.66
N LEU A 99 -16.81 6.45 10.28
CA LEU A 99 -17.32 6.85 11.59
C LEU A 99 -18.82 7.17 11.56
N LYS A 100 -19.33 7.80 10.48
CA LYS A 100 -20.75 8.16 10.34
C LYS A 100 -21.70 6.98 10.19
N ILE A 101 -21.22 5.82 9.72
CA ILE A 101 -22.06 4.63 9.50
C ILE A 101 -22.31 3.87 10.83
N GLN A 102 -21.63 4.24 11.92
CA GLN A 102 -21.76 3.60 13.23
C GLN A 102 -22.79 4.25 14.16
N GLU A 103 -23.53 5.27 13.74
CA GLU A 103 -24.71 5.77 14.46
C GLU A 103 -25.95 5.02 13.94
N VAL A 104 -26.19 3.83 14.47
CA VAL A 104 -27.51 3.14 14.41
C VAL A 104 -28.09 3.26 15.82
N ASP A 105 -29.32 3.79 15.86
CA ASP A 105 -30.09 4.16 17.04
C ASP A 105 -30.10 3.06 18.13
N GLU A 106 -29.51 3.38 19.29
CA GLU A 106 -29.89 2.79 20.57
C GLU A 106 -30.98 3.69 21.20
N ASP A 107 -31.99 3.05 21.81
CA ASP A 107 -33.18 3.55 22.53
C ASP A 107 -34.50 3.47 21.71
N GLU A 108 -35.58 2.76 22.11
CA GLU A 108 -36.10 2.45 23.46
C GLU A 108 -37.16 1.30 23.43
N SER A 109 -37.06 0.36 24.40
CA SER A 109 -38.07 -0.34 25.25
C SER A 109 -39.49 -0.66 24.74
N ASP A 110 -40.27 -1.65 25.18
CA ASP A 110 -40.21 -2.88 26.00
C ASP A 110 -41.67 -3.39 25.96
N GLU A 111 -41.92 -4.71 25.94
CA GLU A 111 -43.10 -5.32 26.60
C GLU A 111 -42.86 -6.84 26.76
N GLU A 112 -42.71 -7.20 28.04
CA GLU A 112 -42.71 -8.50 28.77
C GLU A 112 -43.87 -9.47 28.34
N GLU A 113 -43.94 -10.79 28.61
CA GLU A 113 -43.33 -11.73 29.57
C GLU A 113 -43.74 -13.20 29.18
N GLU A 114 -42.92 -14.17 29.64
CA GLU A 114 -43.21 -15.57 30.10
C GLU A 114 -43.81 -16.65 29.12
N GLU A 115 -43.39 -17.93 29.12
CA GLU A 115 -43.22 -18.87 30.23
C GLU A 115 -42.08 -19.91 30.06
N GLU A 116 -41.62 -20.41 31.21
CA GLU A 116 -40.70 -21.52 31.47
C GLU A 116 -41.05 -22.84 30.75
N THR A 117 -40.04 -23.54 30.22
CA THR A 117 -39.95 -25.01 30.39
C THR A 117 -38.50 -25.47 30.42
N GLU A 118 -38.06 -25.76 31.65
CA GLU A 118 -37.45 -27.02 32.07
C GLU A 118 -36.11 -27.50 31.45
N SER A 119 -35.18 -27.70 32.38
CA SER A 119 -33.80 -28.19 32.25
C SER A 119 -33.59 -29.47 31.42
N TYR A 120 -32.62 -29.45 30.49
CA TYR A 120 -31.75 -30.60 30.24
C TYR A 120 -30.48 -30.18 29.47
N ILE A 121 -29.29 -30.32 30.07
CA ILE A 121 -27.99 -30.12 29.44
C ILE A 121 -27.33 -31.49 29.19
N PRO A 122 -27.07 -31.92 27.95
CA PRO A 122 -26.07 -32.94 27.68
C PRO A 122 -24.75 -32.26 27.28
N ALA A 123 -23.74 -32.44 28.13
CA ALA A 123 -22.36 -32.07 27.89
C ALA A 123 -21.83 -32.76 26.61
N ARG A 124 -21.23 -32.00 25.70
CA ARG A 124 -20.47 -32.55 24.58
C ARG A 124 -18.99 -32.19 24.69
N GLU A 125 -18.29 -33.20 25.14
CA GLU A 125 -16.85 -33.48 25.21
C GLU A 125 -15.93 -32.61 24.34
N SER A 126 -14.98 -31.97 25.04
CA SER A 126 -13.73 -31.44 24.51
C SER A 126 -12.95 -32.57 23.83
N LYS A 127 -12.73 -32.47 22.52
CA LYS A 127 -11.89 -33.43 21.81
C LYS A 127 -10.42 -33.09 22.03
N GLN A 128 -9.77 -33.89 22.88
CA GLN A 128 -8.34 -33.96 23.07
C GLN A 128 -7.66 -34.27 21.72
N VAL A 129 -6.76 -33.40 21.27
CA VAL A 129 -5.85 -33.72 20.16
C VAL A 129 -4.73 -34.57 20.73
N MET A 130 -4.68 -35.83 20.29
CA MET A 130 -3.62 -36.80 20.57
C MET A 130 -2.32 -36.32 19.92
N ILE A 131 -1.28 -36.12 20.72
CA ILE A 131 0.09 -36.00 20.25
C ILE A 131 0.60 -37.46 20.19
N GLU A 132 0.94 -37.93 18.98
CA GLU A 132 1.59 -39.24 18.81
C GLU A 132 2.98 -39.22 19.44
N GLU A 133 3.17 -40.10 20.41
CA GLU A 133 4.49 -40.51 20.90
C GLU A 133 5.21 -41.26 19.78
N ILE A 134 6.34 -40.71 19.33
CA ILE A 134 7.34 -41.42 18.55
C ILE A 134 8.27 -42.06 19.58
N ASP A 135 8.25 -43.38 19.68
CA ASP A 135 9.29 -44.17 20.31
C ASP A 135 9.55 -45.44 19.49
N SER A 136 10.79 -45.95 19.61
CA SER A 136 11.47 -47.03 18.86
C SER A 136 12.32 -46.52 17.68
N GLU A 137 13.63 -46.77 17.59
CA GLU A 137 14.45 -47.83 18.21
C GLU A 137 15.96 -47.46 18.11
N GLU A 138 16.73 -48.02 19.04
CA GLU A 138 18.20 -48.02 19.11
C GLU A 138 18.86 -48.88 18.01
N GLU A 139 20.18 -48.66 17.87
CA GLU A 139 21.24 -49.42 17.16
C GLU A 139 21.53 -49.14 15.68
#